data_AF-A0A957WM82-F1
#
_entry.id   AF-A0A957WM82-F1
#
_cell.length_a   1.000
_cell.length_b   1.000
_cell.length_c   1.000
_cell.angle_alpha   90.00
_cell.angle_beta   90.00
_cell.angle_gamma   90.00
#
_symmetry.space_group_name_H-M   'P 1'
#
loop_
_entity.id
_entity.type
_entity.pdbx_description
1 polymer ?
#
loop_
_entity_poly.entity_id
_entity_poly.type
_entity_poly.pdbx_seq_one_letter_code
_entity_poly.pdbx_strand_id
1 'polypeptide(L)'
;KGKPGYGRVISSCHFWAPAVTIELFKETYLPIIKNDGLKQFDLYTLTDKAEQDDHCANIYHKSILYLVSYAFEEVMRIPLIRDIGEPILGMAKYVANDAALTDLFKHSKVNWYQSPNNIPEGEVGASRCLGHGDFDDDRSTLISTVTRILRKEPPNPELEFQRSADSMKDERAQLNSLTKL
;
A
#
# COMPACT_ATOMS: atom_id res chain seq x y z
N LYS A 1 8.18 17.60 -15.94
CA LYS A 1 8.63 17.62 -14.52
C LYS A 1 7.81 18.66 -13.76
N GLY A 2 7.42 18.37 -12.52
CA GLY A 2 6.22 18.93 -11.83
C GLY A 2 6.12 20.46 -11.77
N LYS A 3 4.90 20.98 -11.87
CA LYS A 3 4.59 22.41 -11.67
C LYS A 3 4.73 22.78 -10.18
N PRO A 4 5.08 24.03 -9.84
CA PRO A 4 4.99 24.50 -8.46
C PRO A 4 3.58 24.29 -7.93
N GLY A 5 3.43 23.58 -6.82
CA GLY A 5 2.14 23.40 -6.15
C GLY A 5 1.62 24.72 -5.57
N TYR A 6 0.44 24.70 -4.95
CA TYR A 6 -0.23 25.89 -4.39
C TYR A 6 0.46 26.51 -3.16
N GLY A 7 1.73 26.19 -2.87
CA GLY A 7 2.45 26.67 -1.69
C GLY A 7 1.81 26.25 -0.36
N ARG A 8 1.00 25.18 -0.37
CA ARG A 8 0.32 24.65 0.82
C ARG A 8 1.08 23.45 1.37
N VAL A 9 1.08 23.35 2.69
CA VAL A 9 1.60 22.18 3.40
C VAL A 9 0.51 21.12 3.51
N ILE A 10 0.81 19.90 3.07
CA ILE A 10 -0.10 18.75 3.18
C ILE A 10 -0.04 18.22 4.61
N SER A 11 -1.21 17.99 5.22
CA SER A 11 -1.30 17.58 6.63
C SER A 11 -0.97 16.11 6.87
N SER A 12 -1.32 15.23 5.94
CA SER A 12 -1.01 13.79 5.96
C SER A 12 -1.20 13.21 4.56
N CYS A 13 -0.42 12.20 4.19
CA CYS A 13 -0.55 11.44 2.94
C CYS A 13 -0.35 9.96 3.23
N HIS A 14 -1.18 9.12 2.62
CA HIS A 14 -1.27 7.68 2.90
C HIS A 14 -1.19 6.90 1.61
N PHE A 15 -0.21 6.02 1.51
CA PHE A 15 -0.03 5.13 0.37
C PHE A 15 -0.34 3.70 0.81
N TRP A 16 -1.29 3.06 0.15
CA TRP A 16 -1.61 1.65 0.33
C TRP A 16 -1.08 0.85 -0.85
N ALA A 17 -0.09 -0.01 -0.58
CA ALA A 17 0.60 -0.85 -1.55
C ALA A 17 0.81 -0.18 -2.93
N PRO A 18 1.39 1.04 -3.00
CA PRO A 18 1.40 1.83 -4.22
C PRO A 18 2.19 1.17 -5.35
N ALA A 19 1.58 1.05 -6.54
CA ALA A 19 2.25 0.73 -7.80
C ALA A 19 3.02 1.97 -8.34
N VAL A 20 3.96 2.46 -7.55
CA VAL A 20 4.80 3.63 -7.86
C VAL A 20 6.25 3.17 -7.84
N THR A 21 7.03 3.48 -8.89
CA THR A 21 8.46 3.16 -8.89
C THR A 21 9.18 3.93 -7.79
N ILE A 22 10.20 3.33 -7.19
CA ILE A 22 11.02 4.01 -6.18
C ILE A 22 11.65 5.28 -6.76
N GLU A 23 12.06 5.24 -8.03
CA GLU A 23 12.58 6.42 -8.73
C GLU A 23 11.56 7.56 -8.76
N LEU A 24 10.33 7.29 -9.22
CA LEU A 24 9.28 8.31 -9.27
C LEU A 24 8.98 8.89 -7.89
N PHE A 25 8.93 8.06 -6.85
CA PHE A 25 8.75 8.53 -5.48
C PHE A 25 9.89 9.46 -5.03
N LYS A 26 11.13 9.11 -5.34
CA LYS A 26 12.31 9.93 -5.02
C LYS A 26 12.33 11.26 -5.78
N GLU A 27 11.86 11.27 -7.02
CA GLU A 27 11.77 12.51 -7.80
C GLU A 27 10.66 13.44 -7.31
N THR A 28 9.58 12.91 -6.73
CA THR A 28 8.35 13.66 -6.47
C THR A 28 8.06 13.88 -4.99
N TYR A 29 7.99 12.83 -4.17
CA TYR A 29 7.58 12.91 -2.77
C TYR A 29 8.76 13.14 -1.83
N LEU A 30 9.91 12.53 -2.10
CA LEU A 30 11.08 12.67 -1.22
C LEU A 30 11.50 14.14 -1.01
N PRO A 31 11.53 15.03 -2.02
CA PRO A 31 11.87 16.44 -1.81
C PRO A 31 10.82 17.17 -0.98
N ILE A 32 9.52 16.87 -1.19
CA ILE A 32 8.42 17.48 -0.46
C ILE A 32 8.47 17.08 1.01
N ILE A 33 8.75 15.80 1.29
CA ILE A 33 8.92 15.31 2.66
C ILE A 33 10.13 16.01 3.30
N LYS A 34 11.29 16.04 2.65
CA LYS A 34 12.51 16.67 3.20
C LYS A 34 12.35 18.17 3.46
N ASN A 35 11.58 18.88 2.65
CA ASN A 35 11.34 20.32 2.77
C ASN A 35 10.09 20.68 3.61
N ASP A 36 9.59 19.76 4.44
CA ASP A 36 8.43 19.97 5.33
C ASP A 36 7.12 20.37 4.62
N GLY A 37 7.03 20.11 3.31
CA GLY A 37 5.80 20.28 2.53
C GLY A 37 4.74 19.22 2.84
N LEU A 38 5.14 18.13 3.51
CA LEU A 38 4.27 17.06 3.99
C LEU A 38 4.54 16.80 5.48
N LYS A 39 3.52 16.97 6.33
CA LYS A 39 3.64 16.85 7.79
C LYS A 39 3.70 15.41 8.28
N GLN A 40 3.02 14.49 7.62
CA GLN A 40 2.97 13.07 7.95
C GLN A 40 2.83 12.24 6.68
N PHE A 41 3.65 11.20 6.52
CA PHE A 41 3.59 10.27 5.41
C PHE A 41 3.53 8.85 5.95
N ASP A 42 2.56 8.08 5.49
CA ASP A 42 2.41 6.67 5.83
C ASP A 42 2.46 5.82 4.58
N LEU A 43 3.35 4.83 4.60
CA LEU A 43 3.40 3.77 3.60
C LEU A 43 2.90 2.47 4.23
N TYR A 44 1.90 1.88 3.62
CA TYR A 44 1.46 0.52 3.89
C TYR A 44 1.92 -0.37 2.75
N THR A 45 2.57 -1.49 3.09
CA THR A 45 2.91 -2.56 2.13
C THR A 45 2.41 -3.87 2.70
N LEU A 46 2.30 -4.91 1.88
CA LEU A 46 2.29 -6.25 2.45
C LEU A 46 3.69 -6.58 3.00
N THR A 47 3.74 -7.54 3.92
CA THR A 47 4.98 -8.27 4.22
C THR A 47 5.43 -9.00 2.96
N ASP A 48 6.75 -9.23 2.82
CA ASP A 48 7.26 -9.94 1.63
C ASP A 48 6.61 -11.34 1.47
N LYS A 49 6.32 -12.02 2.58
CA LYS A 49 5.60 -13.28 2.56
C LYS A 49 4.18 -13.13 2.00
N ALA A 50 3.38 -12.21 2.52
CA ALA A 50 2.01 -11.99 2.05
C ALA A 50 1.99 -11.57 0.57
N GLU A 51 2.90 -10.68 0.16
CA GLU A 51 3.04 -10.25 -1.25
C GLU A 51 3.36 -11.42 -2.20
N GLN A 52 4.18 -12.37 -1.74
CA GLN A 52 4.54 -13.57 -2.50
C GLN A 52 3.46 -14.64 -2.52
N ASP A 53 2.61 -14.69 -1.50
CA ASP A 53 1.50 -15.65 -1.35
C ASP A 53 0.20 -15.12 -2.01
N ASP A 54 0.14 -13.82 -2.33
CA ASP A 54 -0.98 -13.17 -3.03
C ASP A 54 -1.14 -13.65 -4.48
N HIS A 55 -2.29 -13.35 -5.10
CA HIS A 55 -2.60 -13.70 -6.48
C HIS A 55 -3.46 -12.63 -7.19
N CYS A 56 -3.33 -12.53 -8.51
CA CYS A 56 -4.32 -11.84 -9.34
C CYS A 56 -5.37 -12.84 -9.83
N ALA A 57 -6.48 -12.95 -9.09
CA ALA A 57 -7.62 -13.83 -9.43
C ALA A 57 -7.23 -15.29 -9.78
N ASN A 58 -6.19 -15.85 -9.16
CA ASN A 58 -5.60 -17.16 -9.48
C ASN A 58 -5.14 -17.34 -10.95
N ILE A 59 -5.00 -16.25 -11.70
CA ILE A 59 -4.42 -16.26 -13.06
C ILE A 59 -2.91 -16.01 -12.97
N TYR A 60 -2.51 -15.10 -12.07
CA TYR A 60 -1.11 -14.83 -11.75
C TYR A 60 -0.88 -15.10 -10.26
N HIS A 61 -0.01 -16.04 -9.93
CA HIS A 61 0.17 -16.58 -8.56
C HIS A 61 1.22 -15.82 -7.77
N LYS A 62 1.19 -14.49 -7.91
CA LYS A 62 1.87 -13.48 -7.12
C LYS A 62 0.96 -12.24 -7.07
N SER A 63 1.27 -11.29 -6.20
CA SER A 63 0.54 -10.02 -6.16
C SER A 63 0.55 -9.27 -7.49
N ILE A 64 -0.37 -8.32 -7.65
CA ILE A 64 -0.38 -7.42 -8.81
C ILE A 64 0.88 -6.55 -8.87
N LEU A 65 1.53 -6.23 -7.74
CA LEU A 65 2.78 -5.46 -7.78
C LEU A 65 3.95 -6.28 -8.31
N TYR A 66 3.96 -7.61 -8.10
CA TYR A 66 4.89 -8.48 -8.81
C TYR A 66 4.64 -8.43 -10.32
N LEU A 67 3.38 -8.43 -10.76
CA LEU A 67 3.05 -8.33 -12.19
C LEU A 67 3.50 -6.98 -12.76
N VAL A 68 3.22 -5.88 -12.06
CA VAL A 68 3.62 -4.53 -12.46
C VAL A 68 5.15 -4.44 -12.54
N SER A 69 5.85 -4.75 -11.46
CA SER A 69 7.32 -4.73 -11.38
C SER A 69 7.96 -5.57 -12.48
N TYR A 70 7.45 -6.79 -12.72
CA TYR A 70 8.10 -7.74 -13.61
C TYR A 70 7.76 -7.56 -15.08
N ALA A 71 6.62 -6.94 -15.41
CA ALA A 71 6.13 -6.94 -16.80
C ALA A 71 5.63 -5.59 -17.33
N PHE A 72 5.19 -4.65 -16.47
CA PHE A 72 4.52 -3.43 -16.93
C PHE A 72 5.32 -2.13 -16.74
N GLU A 73 6.42 -2.18 -16.00
CA GLU A 73 7.37 -1.08 -15.92
C GLU A 73 8.44 -1.15 -17.03
N GLU A 74 9.19 -0.05 -17.21
CA GLU A 74 10.24 0.05 -18.23
C GLU A 74 11.30 -1.07 -18.11
N VAL A 75 11.67 -1.42 -16.88
CA VAL A 75 12.63 -2.50 -16.59
C VAL A 75 11.88 -3.79 -16.22
N MET A 76 11.58 -4.59 -17.24
CA MET A 76 10.95 -5.91 -17.03
C MET A 76 11.93 -6.92 -16.39
N ARG A 77 11.40 -7.93 -15.69
CA ARG A 77 12.18 -9.10 -15.28
C ARG A 77 12.44 -9.99 -16.49
N ILE A 78 13.67 -10.47 -16.62
CA ILE A 78 14.07 -11.45 -17.64
C ILE A 78 14.66 -12.66 -16.92
N PRO A 79 13.95 -13.80 -16.84
CA PRO A 79 14.48 -14.99 -16.17
C PRO A 79 15.90 -15.33 -16.66
N LEU A 80 16.77 -15.70 -15.72
CA LEU A 80 18.19 -16.05 -15.96
C LEU A 80 19.12 -14.90 -16.40
N ILE A 81 18.58 -13.73 -16.79
CA ILE A 81 19.37 -12.58 -17.23
C ILE A 81 19.30 -11.43 -16.22
N ARG A 82 18.08 -11.13 -15.77
CA ARG A 82 17.75 -10.08 -14.79
C ARG A 82 16.57 -10.56 -13.97
N ASP A 83 16.86 -11.14 -12.82
CA ASP A 83 15.84 -11.81 -11.98
C ASP A 83 14.98 -10.84 -11.13
N ILE A 84 15.21 -9.54 -11.28
CA ILE A 84 14.41 -8.47 -10.68
C ILE A 84 13.71 -7.67 -11.78
N GLY A 85 12.51 -7.19 -11.49
CA GLY A 85 11.89 -6.11 -12.26
C GLY A 85 12.16 -4.75 -11.65
N GLU A 86 11.45 -3.73 -12.14
CA GLU A 86 11.54 -2.36 -11.65
C GLU A 86 11.17 -2.29 -10.15
N PRO A 87 11.97 -1.62 -9.30
CA PRO A 87 11.65 -1.48 -7.88
C PRO A 87 10.39 -0.65 -7.63
N ILE A 88 9.38 -1.28 -7.04
CA ILE A 88 8.09 -0.67 -6.68
C ILE A 88 8.05 -0.34 -5.18
N LEU A 89 7.68 0.90 -4.85
CA LEU A 89 7.55 1.42 -3.49
C LEU A 89 6.58 0.60 -2.63
N GLY A 90 5.52 0.07 -3.23
CA GLY A 90 4.52 -0.75 -2.54
C GLY A 90 5.00 -2.13 -2.10
N MET A 91 6.21 -2.56 -2.47
CA MET A 91 6.74 -3.87 -2.09
C MET A 91 7.81 -3.74 -1.01
N ALA A 92 7.58 -4.38 0.14
CA ALA A 92 8.46 -4.29 1.32
C ALA A 92 9.93 -4.58 1.03
N LYS A 93 10.21 -5.60 0.19
CA LYS A 93 11.58 -5.96 -0.18
C LYS A 93 12.35 -4.82 -0.84
N TYR A 94 11.71 -4.03 -1.70
CA TYR A 94 12.40 -2.95 -2.41
C TYR A 94 12.64 -1.76 -1.48
N VAL A 95 11.69 -1.47 -0.59
CA VAL A 95 11.85 -0.46 0.46
C VAL A 95 13.02 -0.81 1.39
N ALA A 96 13.08 -2.06 1.87
CA ALA A 96 14.12 -2.52 2.78
C ALA A 96 15.54 -2.48 2.18
N ASN A 97 15.66 -2.61 0.85
CA ASN A 97 16.94 -2.64 0.14
C ASN A 97 17.36 -1.27 -0.43
N ASP A 98 16.60 -0.20 -0.18
CA ASP A 98 16.93 1.14 -0.65
C ASP A 98 17.50 2.03 0.46
N ALA A 99 18.76 2.45 0.32
CA ALA A 99 19.44 3.26 1.33
C ALA A 99 18.76 4.60 1.61
N ALA A 100 18.19 5.26 0.60
CA ALA A 100 17.54 6.55 0.78
C ALA A 100 16.18 6.40 1.47
N LEU A 101 15.44 5.32 1.19
CA LEU A 101 14.17 5.04 1.86
C LEU A 101 14.37 4.57 3.30
N THR A 102 15.32 3.66 3.54
CA THR A 102 15.65 3.21 4.91
C THR A 102 16.11 4.38 5.79
N ASP A 103 16.81 5.37 5.23
CA ASP A 103 17.15 6.59 5.96
C ASP A 103 15.92 7.51 6.16
N LEU A 104 15.06 7.64 5.15
CA LEU A 104 13.82 8.41 5.23
C LEU A 104 12.90 7.93 6.37
N PHE A 105 12.72 6.61 6.52
CA PHE A 105 11.84 6.01 7.54
C PHE A 105 12.38 6.12 8.98
N LYS A 106 13.57 6.69 9.19
CA LYS A 106 14.05 7.09 10.52
C LYS A 106 13.46 8.43 10.97
N HIS A 107 12.91 9.23 10.06
CA HIS A 107 12.26 10.48 10.42
C HIS A 107 10.90 10.25 11.06
N SER A 108 10.62 10.93 12.17
CA SER A 108 9.38 10.82 12.94
C SER A 108 8.08 11.19 12.21
N LYS A 109 8.18 11.79 11.01
CA LYS A 109 7.04 12.14 10.15
C LYS A 109 6.77 11.14 9.05
N VAL A 110 7.55 10.07 8.96
CA VAL A 110 7.47 9.06 7.91
C VAL A 110 7.33 7.70 8.57
N ASN A 111 6.25 6.99 8.30
CA ASN A 111 5.96 5.70 8.91
C ASN A 111 5.82 4.64 7.83
N TRP A 112 6.31 3.44 8.11
CA TRP A 112 6.17 2.28 7.25
C TRP A 112 5.53 1.14 8.04
N TYR A 113 4.36 0.72 7.58
CA TYR A 113 3.58 -0.36 8.17
C TYR A 113 3.53 -1.53 7.18
N GLN A 114 3.94 -2.71 7.62
CA GLN A 114 3.80 -3.93 6.83
C GLN A 114 2.55 -4.69 7.29
N SER A 115 1.81 -5.26 6.34
CA SER A 115 0.57 -6.01 6.58
C SER A 115 0.72 -7.49 6.18
N PRO A 116 0.14 -8.44 6.94
CA PRO A 116 -0.57 -8.24 8.20
C PRO A 116 0.41 -7.85 9.34
N ASN A 117 -0.10 -7.14 10.35
CA ASN A 117 0.64 -6.86 11.57
C ASN A 117 -0.18 -7.13 12.83
N ASN A 118 0.47 -7.02 14.00
CA ASN A 118 -0.13 -7.23 15.31
C ASN A 118 -0.48 -5.92 16.04
N ILE A 119 -0.45 -4.78 15.35
CA ILE A 119 -0.84 -3.48 15.96
C ILE A 119 -2.34 -3.54 16.26
N PRO A 120 -2.80 -3.26 17.49
CA PRO A 120 -4.21 -3.32 17.87
C PRO A 120 -5.12 -2.50 16.94
N GLU A 121 -6.32 -3.00 16.65
CA GLU A 121 -7.29 -2.24 15.87
C GLU A 121 -7.65 -0.93 16.58
N GLY A 122 -7.75 0.17 15.82
CA GLY A 122 -7.93 1.51 16.38
C GLY A 122 -6.62 2.28 16.55
N GLU A 123 -5.49 1.59 16.64
CA GLU A 123 -4.17 2.22 16.66
C GLU A 123 -3.67 2.52 15.24
N VAL A 124 -2.86 3.57 15.13
CA VAL A 124 -2.28 3.95 13.84
C VAL A 124 -1.20 2.96 13.42
N GLY A 125 -1.35 2.44 12.21
CA GLY A 125 -0.53 1.41 11.59
C GLY A 125 -1.19 0.03 11.55
N ALA A 126 -2.34 -0.16 12.21
CA ALA A 126 -3.08 -1.42 12.17
C ALA A 126 -3.49 -1.77 10.73
N SER A 127 -3.19 -3.00 10.30
CA SER A 127 -3.63 -3.56 9.02
C SER A 127 -3.70 -5.08 9.08
N ARG A 128 -4.73 -5.67 8.45
CA ARG A 128 -4.93 -7.13 8.36
C ARG A 128 -4.92 -7.67 6.93
N CYS A 129 -4.65 -6.82 5.95
CA CYS A 129 -4.50 -7.18 4.53
C CYS A 129 -3.54 -8.35 4.34
N LEU A 130 -3.96 -9.33 3.55
CA LEU A 130 -3.17 -10.48 3.12
C LEU A 130 -2.87 -10.43 1.62
N GLY A 131 -3.71 -9.75 0.85
CA GLY A 131 -3.53 -9.48 -0.57
C GLY A 131 -3.50 -7.99 -0.87
N HIS A 132 -3.03 -7.65 -2.07
CA HIS A 132 -2.85 -6.26 -2.49
C HIS A 132 -4.19 -5.51 -2.54
N GLY A 133 -5.25 -6.16 -3.02
CA GLY A 133 -6.58 -5.58 -3.16
C GLY A 133 -7.38 -5.51 -1.86
N ASP A 134 -6.78 -5.82 -0.71
CA ASP A 134 -7.51 -5.84 0.56
C ASP A 134 -7.51 -4.47 1.26
N PHE A 135 -6.56 -3.57 0.95
CA PHE A 135 -6.32 -2.36 1.74
C PHE A 135 -7.52 -1.40 1.82
N ASP A 136 -8.33 -1.32 0.77
CA ASP A 136 -9.52 -0.47 0.73
C ASP A 136 -10.76 -1.11 1.39
N ASP A 137 -10.73 -2.41 1.67
CA ASP A 137 -11.77 -3.16 2.39
C ASP A 137 -11.35 -3.54 3.83
N ASP A 138 -10.07 -3.42 4.18
CA ASP A 138 -9.55 -3.74 5.50
C ASP A 138 -9.92 -2.68 6.52
N ARG A 139 -10.86 -3.01 7.40
CA ARG A 139 -11.34 -2.15 8.50
C ARG A 139 -10.19 -1.60 9.35
N SER A 140 -9.17 -2.41 9.64
CA SER A 140 -8.03 -1.97 10.44
C SER A 140 -7.23 -0.86 9.74
N THR A 141 -6.93 -1.04 8.45
CA THR A 141 -6.28 -0.03 7.60
C THR A 141 -7.09 1.25 7.51
N LEU A 142 -8.41 1.14 7.24
CA LEU A 142 -9.28 2.30 7.08
C LEU A 142 -9.38 3.12 8.38
N ILE A 143 -9.58 2.46 9.52
CA ILE A 143 -9.60 3.13 10.83
C ILE A 143 -8.26 3.80 11.09
N SER A 144 -7.14 3.11 10.87
CA SER A 144 -5.80 3.66 11.03
C SER A 144 -5.60 4.95 10.21
N THR A 145 -5.98 4.93 8.92
CA THR A 145 -5.87 6.10 8.04
C THR A 145 -6.75 7.25 8.49
N VAL A 146 -8.02 7.00 8.87
CA VAL A 146 -8.92 8.06 9.36
C VAL A 146 -8.42 8.65 10.68
N THR A 147 -7.96 7.82 11.63
CA THR A 147 -7.34 8.26 12.89
C THR A 147 -6.18 9.22 12.61
N ARG A 148 -5.30 8.90 11.66
CA ARG A 148 -4.20 9.81 11.26
C ARG A 148 -4.72 11.12 10.67
N ILE A 149 -5.71 11.07 9.77
CA ILE A 149 -6.27 12.28 9.12
C ILE A 149 -6.91 13.21 10.15
N LEU A 150 -7.72 12.66 11.06
CA LEU A 150 -8.44 13.43 12.07
C LEU A 150 -7.53 13.95 13.19
N ARG A 151 -6.35 13.34 13.38
CA ARG A 151 -5.43 13.62 14.51
C ARG A 151 -6.14 13.56 15.87
N LYS A 152 -7.11 12.66 15.99
CA LYS A 152 -7.93 12.41 17.17
C LYS A 152 -7.90 10.92 17.48
N GLU A 153 -8.39 10.55 18.67
CA GLU A 153 -8.78 9.18 19.01
C GLU A 153 -9.62 8.56 17.88
N PRO A 154 -9.55 7.23 17.69
CA PRO A 154 -10.18 6.55 16.56
C PRO A 154 -11.66 6.95 16.43
N PRO A 155 -12.15 7.17 15.20
CA PRO A 155 -13.54 7.52 14.97
C PRO A 155 -14.48 6.48 15.61
N ASN A 156 -15.65 6.94 16.08
CA ASN A 156 -16.65 6.08 16.74
C ASN A 156 -16.85 4.78 15.94
N PRO A 157 -16.87 3.58 16.57
CA PRO A 157 -16.99 2.29 15.89
C PRO A 157 -18.17 2.10 14.92
N GLU A 158 -19.11 3.05 14.87
CA GLU A 158 -20.25 3.11 13.93
C GLU A 158 -19.88 3.49 12.47
N LEU A 159 -18.60 3.47 12.09
CA LEU A 159 -18.23 3.49 10.67
C LEU A 159 -18.72 2.19 10.01
N GLU A 160 -19.88 2.26 9.37
CA GLU A 160 -20.36 1.23 8.45
C GLU A 160 -19.47 1.22 7.21
N PHE A 161 -18.63 0.20 7.11
CA PHE A 161 -17.83 -0.06 5.92
C PHE A 161 -18.66 -0.88 4.94
N GLN A 162 -19.06 -0.27 3.83
CA GLN A 162 -19.61 -1.02 2.70
C GLN A 162 -18.48 -1.81 2.05
N ARG A 163 -18.70 -3.11 1.88
CA ARG A 163 -17.75 -3.98 1.15
C ARG A 163 -17.69 -3.56 -0.31
N SER A 164 -16.48 -3.50 -0.87
CA SER A 164 -16.31 -3.35 -2.31
C SER A 164 -16.95 -4.53 -3.04
N ALA A 165 -17.22 -4.34 -4.33
CA ALA A 165 -17.67 -5.43 -5.18
C ALA A 165 -16.68 -6.60 -5.12
N ASP A 166 -15.37 -6.33 -5.08
CA ASP A 166 -14.33 -7.37 -5.08
C ASP A 166 -14.30 -8.19 -3.79
N SER A 167 -14.59 -7.59 -2.63
CA SER A 167 -14.77 -8.30 -1.36
C SER A 167 -16.00 -9.24 -1.35
N MET A 168 -17.02 -8.95 -2.18
CA MET A 168 -18.21 -9.82 -2.34
C MET A 168 -18.02 -10.95 -3.36
N LYS A 169 -16.79 -11.26 -3.81
CA LYS A 169 -16.55 -12.32 -4.80
C LYS A 169 -16.99 -13.69 -4.31
N ASP A 170 -16.71 -14.04 -3.05
CA ASP A 170 -17.10 -15.33 -2.47
C ASP A 170 -18.63 -15.43 -2.31
N GLU A 171 -19.26 -14.35 -1.87
CA GLU A 171 -20.70 -14.26 -1.74
C GLU A 171 -21.39 -14.31 -3.11
N ARG A 172 -20.82 -13.66 -4.14
CA ARG A 172 -21.27 -13.81 -5.54
C ARG A 172 -21.05 -15.22 -6.07
N ALA A 173 -19.93 -15.87 -5.76
CA ALA A 173 -19.68 -17.24 -6.18
C ALA A 173 -20.69 -18.20 -5.54
N GLN A 174 -21.04 -17.97 -4.26
CA GLN A 174 -22.08 -18.69 -3.55
C GLN A 174 -23.48 -18.41 -4.12
N LEU A 175 -23.83 -17.15 -4.40
CA LEU A 175 -25.11 -16.80 -5.03
C LEU A 175 -25.22 -17.37 -6.45
N ASN A 176 -24.14 -17.36 -7.23
CA ASN A 176 -24.07 -17.94 -8.56
C ASN A 176 -24.17 -19.47 -8.55
N SER A 177 -23.68 -20.14 -7.50
CA SER A 177 -23.87 -21.59 -7.35
C SER A 177 -25.30 -21.94 -6.94
N LEU A 178 -25.98 -21.06 -6.21
CA LEU A 178 -27.39 -21.19 -5.82
C LEU A 178 -28.39 -20.88 -6.97
N THR A 179 -28.00 -20.09 -7.96
CA THR A 179 -28.85 -19.70 -9.10
C THR A 179 -28.66 -20.55 -10.36
N LYS A 180 -27.73 -21.51 -10.36
CA LYS A 180 -27.67 -22.56 -11.39
C LYS A 180 -28.77 -23.62 -11.13
N LEU A 181 -29.98 -23.31 -11.60
CA LEU A 181 -31.05 -24.27 -11.91
C LEU A 181 -31.26 -24.28 -13.42
#